data_AF-A0A1D6N1E9-F1
#
_entry.id   AF-A0A1D6N1E9-F1
#
_cell.length_a   1.000
_cell.length_b   1.000
_cell.length_c   1.000
_cell.angle_alpha   90.00
_cell.angle_beta   90.00
_cell.angle_gamma   90.00
#
_symmetry.space_group_name_H-M   'P 1'
#
loop_
_entity.id
_entity.type
_entity.pdbx_description
1 polymer ?
#
loop_
_entity_poly.entity_id
_entity_poly.type
_entity_poly.pdbx_seq_one_letter_code
_entity_poly.pdbx_strand_id
1 'polypeptide(L)'
;MKLARENLALLEEQLQLNGKKKNNRFLGGDSIGLADIAGAGVLAHWLGVLEEVAGVSVVGGDGEYPAVRRWGREYLADEAVRACQPSGTSSWPTSTP
;
A
#
# COMPACT_ATOMS: atom_id res chain seq x y z
N MET A 1 13.52 -8.58 -11.45
CA MET A 1 13.15 -8.62 -10.01
C MET A 1 14.15 -7.97 -9.05
N LYS A 2 15.48 -8.00 -9.29
CA LYS A 2 16.48 -7.43 -8.36
C LYS A 2 16.22 -5.95 -8.00
N LEU A 3 16.12 -5.08 -9.02
CA LEU A 3 15.90 -3.64 -8.82
C LEU A 3 14.62 -3.33 -8.02
N ALA A 4 13.53 -4.08 -8.27
CA ALA A 4 12.29 -3.90 -7.54
C ALA A 4 12.47 -4.21 -6.03
N ARG A 5 13.20 -5.28 -5.69
CA ARG A 5 13.51 -5.61 -4.30
C ARG A 5 14.42 -4.59 -3.62
N GLU A 6 15.41 -4.05 -4.34
CA GLU A 6 16.28 -2.99 -3.82
C GLU A 6 15.48 -1.72 -3.50
N ASN A 7 14.58 -1.32 -4.41
CA ASN A 7 13.70 -0.18 -4.18
C ASN A 7 12.73 -0.40 -3.02
N LEU A 8 12.17 -1.61 -2.88
CA LEU A 8 11.31 -1.97 -1.74
C LEU A 8 12.09 -1.96 -0.42
N ALA A 9 13.32 -2.46 -0.40
CA ALA A 9 14.18 -2.43 0.78
C ALA A 9 14.52 -0.99 1.20
N LEU A 10 14.83 -0.12 0.23
CA LEU A 10 15.06 1.30 0.50
C LEU A 10 13.80 1.98 1.04
N LEU A 11 12.63 1.69 0.46
CA LEU A 11 11.35 2.22 0.94
C LEU A 11 11.02 1.74 2.37
N GLU A 12 11.22 0.46 2.65
CA GLU A 12 11.06 -0.12 3.99
C GLU A 12 11.93 0.60 5.02
N GLU A 13 13.20 0.82 4.71
CA GLU A 13 14.11 1.57 5.59
C GLU A 13 13.62 3.01 5.84
N GLN A 14 13.20 3.72 4.78
CA GLN A 14 12.68 5.08 4.91
C GLN A 14 11.41 5.14 5.78
N LEU A 15 10.48 4.20 5.61
CA LEU A 15 9.26 4.12 6.43
C LEU A 15 9.58 3.80 7.90
N GLN A 16 10.52 2.90 8.16
CA GLN A 16 10.97 2.60 9.52
C GLN A 16 11.65 3.81 10.19
N LEU A 17 12.50 4.53 9.45
CA LEU A 17 13.16 5.74 9.96
C LEU A 17 12.16 6.85 10.28
N ASN A 18 11.16 7.05 9.42
CA ASN A 18 10.09 8.02 9.63
C ASN A 18 9.22 7.66 10.83
N GLY A 19 8.84 6.39 10.96
CA GLY A 19 8.11 5.88 12.12
C GLY A 19 8.86 6.08 13.43
N LYS A 20 10.18 5.79 13.47
CA LYS A 20 11.00 5.96 14.67
C LYS A 20 11.21 7.43 15.08
N LYS A 21 11.40 8.33 14.11
CA LYS A 21 11.73 9.73 14.42
C LYS A 21 10.53 10.59 14.76
N LYS A 22 9.38 10.33 14.14
CA LYS A 22 8.21 11.22 14.23
C LYS A 22 6.89 10.51 14.55
N ASN A 23 6.90 9.18 14.69
CA ASN A 23 5.68 8.37 14.78
C ASN A 23 4.72 8.59 13.59
N ASN A 24 5.29 8.94 12.43
CA ASN A 24 4.52 9.27 11.25
C ASN A 24 4.03 8.00 10.56
N ARG A 25 2.75 8.03 10.17
CA ARG A 25 2.08 6.93 9.44
C ARG A 25 2.40 6.98 7.94
N PHE A 26 2.63 8.17 7.42
CA PHE A 26 2.82 8.44 5.99
C PHE A 26 4.15 9.13 5.73
N LEU A 27 4.62 9.11 4.48
CA LEU A 27 5.79 9.87 4.03
C LEU A 27 5.51 11.38 4.08
N GLY A 28 4.25 11.80 3.89
CA GLY A 28 3.77 13.16 4.17
C GLY A 28 3.70 13.52 5.66
N GLY A 29 3.92 12.55 6.55
CA GLY A 29 3.88 12.73 8.00
C GLY A 29 2.61 12.17 8.63
N ASP A 30 1.82 13.05 9.27
CA ASP A 30 0.53 12.69 9.87
C ASP A 30 -0.59 12.58 8.82
N SER A 31 -0.39 13.23 7.66
CA SER A 31 -1.32 13.28 6.55
C SER A 31 -0.71 12.65 5.30
N ILE A 32 -1.57 12.17 4.40
CA ILE A 32 -1.20 11.61 3.11
C ILE A 32 -0.50 12.68 2.25
N GLY A 33 0.74 12.42 1.86
CA GLY A 33 1.51 13.23 0.92
C GLY A 33 1.49 12.67 -0.50
N LEU A 34 2.12 13.39 -1.43
CA LEU A 34 2.19 12.99 -2.84
C LEU A 34 2.83 11.60 -3.03
N ALA A 35 3.88 11.31 -2.28
CA ALA A 35 4.57 10.02 -2.32
C ALA A 35 3.67 8.87 -1.81
N ASP A 36 2.78 9.15 -0.84
CA ASP A 36 1.80 8.19 -0.35
C ASP A 36 0.75 7.86 -1.41
N ILE A 37 0.23 8.88 -2.09
CA ILE A 37 -0.72 8.66 -3.19
C ILE A 37 -0.09 7.85 -4.32
N ALA A 38 1.11 8.26 -4.77
CA ALA A 38 1.78 7.60 -5.89
C ALA A 38 2.28 6.19 -5.56
N GLY A 39 2.81 5.99 -4.35
CA GLY A 39 3.42 4.73 -3.94
C GLY A 39 2.43 3.79 -3.26
N ALA A 40 1.78 4.23 -2.18
CA ALA A 40 0.92 3.38 -1.37
C ALA A 40 -0.34 2.97 -2.12
N GLY A 41 -0.93 3.83 -2.96
CA GLY A 41 -2.08 3.47 -3.79
C GLY A 41 -1.77 2.34 -4.77
N VAL A 42 -0.61 2.42 -5.46
CA VAL A 42 -0.15 1.37 -6.37
C VAL A 42 0.17 0.10 -5.60
N LEU A 43 0.96 0.20 -4.53
CA LEU A 43 1.36 -0.97 -3.76
C LEU A 43 0.16 -1.64 -3.08
N ALA A 44 -0.76 -0.91 -2.48
CA ALA A 44 -1.88 -1.49 -1.77
C ALA A 44 -2.84 -2.24 -2.70
N HIS A 45 -2.98 -1.79 -3.95
CA HIS A 45 -3.80 -2.49 -4.94
C HIS A 45 -3.07 -3.67 -5.60
N TRP A 46 -1.77 -3.52 -5.86
CA TRP A 46 -0.99 -4.51 -6.61
C TRP A 46 -0.20 -5.50 -5.74
N LEU A 47 0.01 -5.25 -4.45
CA LEU A 47 0.80 -6.13 -3.58
C LEU A 47 0.25 -7.55 -3.56
N GLY A 48 -1.07 -7.73 -3.40
CA GLY A 48 -1.68 -9.05 -3.43
C GLY A 48 -1.53 -9.75 -4.78
N VAL A 49 -1.67 -8.99 -5.88
CA VAL A 49 -1.48 -9.52 -7.25
C VAL A 49 -0.02 -9.89 -7.51
N LEU A 50 0.94 -9.10 -6.99
CA LEU A 50 2.37 -9.38 -7.11
C LEU A 50 2.80 -10.57 -6.26
N GLU A 51 2.17 -10.79 -5.10
CA GLU A 51 2.33 -12.00 -4.30
C GLU A 51 1.84 -13.25 -5.05
N GLU A 52 0.72 -13.15 -5.77
CA GLU A 52 0.11 -14.26 -6.52
C GLU A 52 0.86 -14.59 -7.83
N VAL A 53 1.18 -13.59 -8.65
CA VAL A 53 1.79 -13.77 -9.98
C VAL A 53 3.24 -14.22 -9.92
N ALA A 54 4.00 -13.80 -8.91
CA ALA A 54 5.41 -14.14 -8.84
C ALA A 54 5.67 -15.59 -8.43
N GLY A 55 4.68 -16.33 -7.89
CA GLY A 55 4.86 -17.66 -7.27
C GLY A 55 5.90 -17.70 -6.14
N VAL A 56 6.48 -16.54 -5.85
CA VAL A 56 7.60 -16.23 -4.99
C VAL A 56 7.14 -14.93 -4.39
N SER A 57 6.38 -15.03 -3.30
CA SER A 57 6.22 -14.03 -2.26
C SER A 57 7.22 -12.87 -2.47
N VAL A 58 6.87 -11.85 -3.27
CA VAL A 58 7.80 -10.74 -3.58
C VAL A 58 8.10 -9.96 -2.29
N VAL A 59 7.19 -10.12 -1.33
CA VAL A 59 7.35 -9.91 0.09
C VAL A 59 7.38 -11.29 0.73
N GLY A 60 8.56 -11.91 0.90
CA GLY A 60 8.75 -13.24 1.48
C GLY A 60 8.05 -13.45 2.83
N GLY A 61 6.97 -14.22 2.86
CA GLY A 61 6.15 -14.48 4.05
C GLY A 61 5.65 -13.19 4.73
N ASP A 62 4.96 -13.35 5.86
CA ASP A 62 4.56 -12.21 6.72
C ASP A 62 5.76 -11.40 7.28
N GLY A 63 6.99 -11.79 6.95
CA GLY A 63 8.22 -11.23 7.53
C GLY A 63 8.94 -10.17 6.69
N GLU A 64 8.85 -10.17 5.36
CA GLU A 64 9.52 -9.15 4.55
C GLU A 64 8.71 -7.85 4.46
N TYR A 65 9.42 -6.72 4.47
CA TYR A 65 8.86 -5.36 4.32
C TYR A 65 7.61 -5.02 5.16
N PRO A 66 7.62 -5.26 6.50
CA PRO A 66 6.47 -5.03 7.36
C PRO A 66 6.01 -3.56 7.39
N ALA A 67 6.92 -2.59 7.26
CA ALA A 67 6.56 -1.18 7.21
C ALA A 67 5.86 -0.83 5.89
N VAL A 68 6.31 -1.35 4.74
CA VAL A 68 5.62 -1.17 3.45
C VAL A 68 4.22 -1.76 3.47
N ARG A 69 4.05 -2.98 4.02
CA ARG A 69 2.72 -3.60 4.17
C ARG A 69 1.81 -2.78 5.06
N ARG A 70 2.32 -2.33 6.22
CA ARG A 70 1.59 -1.45 7.14
C ARG A 70 1.18 -0.16 6.44
N TRP A 71 2.09 0.46 5.70
CA TRP A 71 1.86 1.70 4.99
C TRP A 71 0.72 1.59 3.96
N GLY A 72 0.73 0.53 3.14
CA GLY A 72 -0.36 0.26 2.20
C GLY A 72 -1.72 0.06 2.89
N ARG A 73 -1.75 -0.67 4.02
CA ARG A 73 -2.98 -0.86 4.80
C ARG A 73 -3.49 0.43 5.43
N GLU A 74 -2.59 1.22 6.04
CA GLU A 74 -2.95 2.51 6.64
C GLU A 74 -3.44 3.51 5.59
N TYR A 75 -2.84 3.51 4.40
CA TYR A 75 -3.31 4.30 3.27
C TYR A 75 -4.73 3.91 2.85
N LEU A 76 -5.04 2.62 2.68
CA LEU A 76 -6.40 2.17 2.35
C LEU A 76 -7.41 2.36 3.48
N ALA A 77 -6.95 2.48 4.73
CA ALA A 77 -7.80 2.72 5.88
C ALA A 77 -8.10 4.22 6.09
N ASP A 78 -7.33 5.12 5.49
CA ASP A 78 -7.56 6.56 5.56
C ASP A 78 -8.92 6.94 4.96
N GLU A 79 -9.67 7.79 5.67
CA GLU A 79 -11.05 8.14 5.29
C GLU A 79 -11.14 8.79 3.90
N ALA A 80 -10.15 9.62 3.54
CA ALA A 80 -10.13 10.28 2.23
C ALA A 80 -9.91 9.26 1.11
N VAL A 81 -9.05 8.26 1.35
CA VAL A 81 -8.81 7.19 0.39
C VAL A 81 -10.03 6.27 0.29
N ARG A 82 -10.64 5.91 1.42
CA ARG A 82 -11.86 5.07 1.46
C ARG A 82 -13.01 5.70 0.68
N ALA A 83 -13.19 7.01 0.78
CA ALA A 83 -14.21 7.74 0.02
C ALA A 83 -13.97 7.69 -1.50
N CYS A 84 -12.71 7.51 -1.94
CA CYS A 84 -12.33 7.41 -3.34
C CYS A 84 -12.29 5.97 -3.88
N GLN A 85 -12.44 4.96 -3.01
CA GLN A 85 -12.45 3.57 -3.45
C GLN A 85 -13.72 3.31 -4.28
N PRO A 86 -13.67 2.39 -5.27
CA PRO A 86 -14.86 2.00 -6.01
C PRO A 86 -15.91 1.58 -5.00
N SER A 87 -17.01 2.32 -4.93
CA SER A 87 -18.16 1.94 -4.12
C SER A 87 -18.59 0.57 -4.61
N GLY A 88 -18.37 -0.46 -3.79
CA GLY A 88 -18.74 -1.82 -4.11
C GLY A 88 -20.19 -1.86 -4.53
N THR A 89 -20.41 -1.90 -5.84
CA THR A 89 -21.61 -2.32 -6.58
C THR A 89 -22.94 -2.25 -5.80
N SER A 90 -23.32 -1.09 -5.25
CA SER A 90 -24.68 -0.90 -4.71
C SER A 90 -25.65 -0.33 -5.75
N SER A 91 -25.14 0.19 -6.87
CA SER A 91 -25.96 0.85 -7.88
C SER A 91 -25.83 0.22 -9.26
N TRP A 92 -25.50 -1.07 -9.35
CA TRP A 92 -25.78 -1.80 -10.59
C TRP A 92 -27.30 -1.91 -10.68
N PRO A 93 -27.97 -1.26 -11.66
CA PRO A 93 -29.34 -1.60 -11.94
C PRO A 93 -29.32 -3.06 -12.38
N THR A 94 -29.90 -3.94 -11.57
CA THR A 94 -30.23 -5.29 -11.98
C THR A 94 -31.18 -5.17 -13.16
N SER A 95 -30.61 -5.17 -14.37
CA SER A 95 -31.33 -5.44 -15.61
C SER A 95 -31.96 -6.82 -15.44
N THR A 96 -33.19 -6.83 -14.94
CA THR A 96 -34.06 -8.00 -15.03
C THR A 96 -34.91 -7.76 -16.27
N PRO A 97 -35.06 -8.75 -17.18
CA PRO A 97 -35.49 -8.51 -18.55
C PRO A 97 -36.89 -7.92 -18.70
#